data_AF-R7ZRL7-F1
#
_entry.id   AF-R7ZRL7-F1
#
_cell.length_a   1.000
_cell.length_b   1.000
_cell.length_c   1.000
_cell.angle_alpha   90.00
_cell.angle_beta   90.00
_cell.angle_gamma   90.00
#
_symmetry.space_group_name_H-M   'P 1'
#
loop_
_entity.id
_entity.type
_entity.pdbx_description
1 polymer ?
#
loop_
_entity_poly.entity_id
_entity_poly.type
_entity_poly.pdbx_seq_one_letter_code
_entity_poly.pdbx_strand_id
1 'polypeptide(L)'
;MWTLLLGAFFSCTQQEDLSGPLPVESRVQAERVDQGFTLQQVSSVPANTFGYRLLPGGKMVNRTFSGWCATPPIVTQDYEGTWRLDGDILTWESPFWGGIETQEWRISPSAQNTIRVEVIRRDFTYSQ
;
A
#
# COMPACT_ATOMS: atom_id res chain seq x y z
N MET A 1 18.76 26.68 -48.45
CA MET A 1 18.92 26.94 -47.01
C MET A 1 18.03 25.94 -46.29
N TRP A 2 18.60 25.09 -45.44
CA TRP A 2 18.04 23.81 -45.01
C TRP A 2 16.74 23.92 -44.21
N THR A 3 15.74 23.12 -44.60
CA THR A 3 14.53 22.84 -43.80
C THR A 3 14.89 21.79 -42.75
N LEU A 4 15.03 22.20 -41.49
CA LEU A 4 15.10 21.27 -40.36
C LEU A 4 13.69 20.73 -40.09
N LEU A 5 13.40 19.54 -40.62
CA LEU A 5 12.29 18.70 -40.15
C LEU A 5 12.69 18.16 -38.77
N LEU A 6 12.23 18.83 -37.72
CA LEU A 6 12.30 18.33 -36.35
C LEU A 6 11.34 17.14 -36.23
N GLY A 7 11.88 15.93 -36.40
CA GLY A 7 11.17 14.70 -36.11
C GLY A 7 10.84 14.63 -34.63
N ALA A 8 9.59 14.93 -34.28
CA ALA A 8 9.05 14.64 -32.96
C ALA A 8 8.92 13.11 -32.83
N PHE A 9 9.97 12.46 -32.34
CA PHE A 9 9.87 11.15 -31.76
C PHE A 9 9.00 11.28 -30.50
N PHE A 10 7.68 11.13 -30.67
CA PHE A 10 6.82 10.67 -29.59
C PHE A 10 7.23 9.22 -29.31
N SER A 11 8.35 9.07 -28.61
CA SER A 11 8.65 7.85 -27.88
C SER A 11 7.57 7.77 -26.81
N CYS A 12 6.45 7.15 -27.15
CA CYS A 12 5.53 6.62 -26.17
C CYS A 12 6.35 5.58 -25.41
N THR A 13 6.99 6.02 -24.32
CA THR A 13 7.56 5.09 -23.35
C THR A 13 6.39 4.24 -22.93
N GLN A 14 6.44 2.97 -23.35
CA GLN A 14 5.54 1.93 -22.88
C GLN A 14 5.72 1.89 -21.37
N GLN A 15 4.87 2.65 -20.68
CA GLN A 15 4.71 2.57 -19.26
C GLN A 15 4.22 1.14 -19.05
N GLU A 16 5.08 0.28 -18.51
CA GLU A 16 4.67 -1.03 -18.03
C GLU A 16 3.53 -0.78 -17.07
N ASP A 17 2.32 -0.94 -17.60
CA ASP A 17 1.10 -0.74 -16.87
C ASP A 17 1.06 -1.93 -15.92
N LEU A 18 1.51 -1.69 -14.70
CA LEU A 18 1.32 -2.57 -13.55
C LEU A 18 -0.17 -2.50 -13.20
N SER A 19 -1.02 -2.92 -14.15
CA SER A 19 -2.47 -2.78 -14.19
C SER A 19 -3.18 -3.76 -13.24
N GLY A 20 -2.48 -4.15 -12.16
CA GLY A 20 -3.09 -4.82 -11.04
C GLY A 20 -3.94 -3.83 -10.24
N PRO A 21 -4.84 -4.31 -9.38
CA PRO A 21 -5.70 -3.46 -8.57
C PRO A 21 -4.90 -2.46 -7.70
N LEU A 22 -3.66 -2.80 -7.30
CA LEU A 22 -2.73 -1.94 -6.56
C LEU A 22 -1.53 -1.55 -7.44
N PRO A 23 -1.48 -0.34 -8.00
CA PRO A 23 -0.29 0.16 -8.68
C PRO A 23 0.91 0.26 -7.73
N VAL A 24 2.11 0.04 -8.25
CA VAL A 24 3.35 0.43 -7.56
C VAL A 24 3.36 1.96 -7.41
N GLU A 25 3.89 2.48 -6.29
CA GLU A 25 3.76 3.89 -5.84
C GLU A 25 2.38 4.28 -5.29
N SER A 26 1.51 3.31 -5.00
CA SER A 26 0.20 3.59 -4.41
C SER A 26 0.31 4.05 -2.95
N ARG A 27 -0.49 5.07 -2.62
CA ARG A 27 -0.76 5.51 -1.26
C ARG A 27 -2.22 5.23 -0.98
N VAL A 28 -2.49 4.49 0.08
CA VAL A 28 -3.83 4.02 0.40
C VAL A 28 -4.17 4.28 1.86
N GLN A 29 -5.36 4.81 2.10
CA GLN A 29 -5.94 4.90 3.43
C GLN A 29 -6.73 3.61 3.69
N ALA A 30 -6.55 3.03 4.87
CA ALA A 30 -7.25 1.83 5.28
C ALA A 30 -8.48 2.18 6.13
N GLU A 31 -9.63 1.63 5.78
CA GLU A 31 -10.87 1.74 6.54
C GLU A 31 -11.44 0.35 6.83
N ARG A 32 -11.76 0.07 8.10
CA ARG A 32 -12.27 -1.24 8.50
C ARG A 32 -13.70 -1.43 7.97
N VAL A 33 -13.95 -2.60 7.39
CA VAL A 33 -15.29 -3.07 7.02
C VAL A 33 -15.50 -4.47 7.61
N ASP A 34 -16.74 -4.95 7.69
CA ASP A 34 -17.14 -6.14 8.47
C ASP A 34 -16.16 -7.33 8.46
N GLN A 35 -15.68 -7.75 7.28
CA GLN A 35 -14.81 -8.93 7.12
C GLN A 35 -13.39 -8.59 6.62
N GLY A 36 -12.93 -7.35 6.80
CA GLY A 36 -11.60 -6.93 6.34
C GLY A 36 -11.43 -5.43 6.40
N PHE A 37 -10.90 -4.86 5.32
CA PHE A 37 -10.81 -3.42 5.17
C PHE A 37 -10.83 -3.04 3.70
N THR A 38 -11.14 -1.78 3.43
CA THR A 38 -10.99 -1.16 2.12
C THR A 38 -9.72 -0.33 2.11
N LEU A 39 -9.08 -0.30 0.95
CA LEU A 39 -7.97 0.59 0.64
C LEU A 39 -8.47 1.61 -0.37
N GLN A 40 -8.56 2.86 0.06
CA GLN A 40 -8.88 3.97 -0.84
C GLN A 40 -7.61 4.68 -1.26
N GLN A 41 -7.41 4.85 -2.56
CA GLN A 41 -6.26 5.58 -3.05
C GLN A 41 -6.36 7.06 -2.67
N VAL A 42 -5.29 7.60 -2.08
CA VAL A 42 -5.22 8.99 -1.60
C VAL A 42 -3.94 9.65 -2.08
N SER A 43 -3.93 10.97 -2.24
CA SER A 43 -2.70 11.72 -2.56
C SER A 43 -1.70 11.72 -1.40
N SER A 44 -2.21 11.66 -0.17
CA SER A 44 -1.44 11.53 1.07
C SER A 44 -2.27 10.82 2.13
N VAL A 45 -1.66 9.91 2.90
CA VAL A 45 -2.32 9.30 4.07
C VAL A 45 -2.47 10.39 5.15
N PRO A 46 -3.69 10.72 5.61
CA PRO A 46 -3.89 11.72 6.64
C PRO A 46 -3.13 11.42 7.94
N ALA A 47 -2.88 12.45 8.75
CA ALA A 47 -2.30 12.25 10.07
C ALA A 47 -3.26 11.48 10.98
N ASN A 48 -2.73 10.63 11.87
CA ASN A 48 -3.51 9.86 12.85
C ASN A 48 -4.57 8.93 12.25
N THR A 49 -4.37 8.48 11.01
CA THR A 49 -5.18 7.43 10.36
C THR A 49 -4.31 6.22 10.03
N PHE A 50 -4.96 5.11 9.67
CA PHE A 50 -4.29 3.91 9.17
C PHE A 50 -4.09 4.00 7.66
N GLY A 51 -2.98 3.46 7.18
CA GLY A 51 -2.75 3.40 5.75
C GLY A 51 -1.44 2.75 5.39
N TYR A 52 -1.26 2.57 4.08
CA TYR A 52 -0.09 1.94 3.52
C TYR A 52 0.46 2.79 2.37
N ARG A 53 1.77 2.72 2.16
CA ARG A 53 2.43 3.23 0.97
C ARG A 53 3.21 2.08 0.34
N LEU A 54 2.84 1.66 -0.87
CA LEU A 54 3.57 0.63 -1.60
C LEU A 54 4.56 1.31 -2.54
N LEU A 55 5.83 1.11 -2.29
CA LEU A 55 6.93 1.74 -3.01
C LEU A 55 7.60 0.71 -3.96
N PRO A 56 8.28 1.17 -5.02
CA PRO A 56 9.04 0.31 -5.92
C PRO A 56 10.09 -0.53 -5.20
N GLY A 57 10.44 -1.67 -5.81
CA GLY A 57 11.43 -2.59 -5.27
C GLY A 57 10.95 -3.34 -4.02
N GLY A 58 9.62 -3.51 -3.86
CA GLY A 58 9.04 -4.28 -2.76
C GLY A 58 9.15 -3.61 -1.40
N LYS A 59 9.36 -2.29 -1.34
CA LYS A 59 9.39 -1.52 -0.09
C LYS A 59 8.00 -1.01 0.25
N MET A 60 7.64 -0.94 1.52
CA MET A 60 6.40 -0.30 1.95
C MET A 60 6.57 0.54 3.21
N VAL A 61 5.56 1.36 3.47
CA VAL A 61 5.34 1.98 4.76
C VAL A 61 3.98 1.58 5.29
N ASN A 62 3.95 1.01 6.50
CA ASN A 62 2.75 0.70 7.27
C ASN A 62 2.53 1.81 8.30
N ARG A 63 1.43 2.56 8.20
CA ARG A 63 1.01 3.50 9.23
C ARG A 63 0.03 2.81 10.17
N THR A 64 0.50 2.50 11.36
CA THR A 64 -0.27 1.80 12.41
C THR A 64 -0.06 2.47 13.76
N PHE A 65 -0.66 1.92 14.81
CA PHE A 65 -0.56 2.45 16.17
C PHE A 65 0.89 2.69 16.58
N SER A 66 1.15 3.84 17.21
CA SER A 66 2.45 4.19 17.78
C SER A 66 2.75 3.48 19.11
N GLY A 67 1.79 2.74 19.66
CA GLY A 67 1.93 2.05 20.93
C GLY A 67 0.81 1.07 21.22
N TRP A 68 0.92 0.37 22.35
CA TRP A 68 -0.05 -0.63 22.83
C TRP A 68 -1.47 -0.08 23.05
N CYS A 69 -1.59 1.21 23.39
CA CYS A 69 -2.85 1.78 23.81
C CYS A 69 -3.57 2.48 22.65
N ALA A 70 -4.75 1.98 22.28
CA ALA A 70 -5.62 2.52 21.23
C ALA A 70 -6.62 3.56 21.76
N THR A 71 -6.39 4.15 22.94
CA THR A 71 -7.28 5.18 23.50
C THR A 71 -7.20 6.46 22.68
N PRO A 72 -8.34 7.07 22.32
CA PRO A 72 -8.35 8.37 21.67
C PRO A 72 -7.57 9.44 22.46
N PRO A 73 -6.85 10.34 21.78
CA PRO A 73 -6.67 10.38 20.33
C PRO A 73 -5.78 9.24 19.83
N ILE A 74 -6.18 8.60 18.72
CA ILE A 74 -5.34 7.61 18.06
C ILE A 74 -4.07 8.32 17.58
N VAL A 75 -2.92 7.80 17.97
CA VAL A 75 -1.61 8.24 17.48
C VAL A 75 -1.05 7.13 16.62
N THR A 76 -0.69 7.48 15.38
CA THR A 76 -0.08 6.54 14.43
C THR A 76 1.33 6.96 14.06
N GLN A 77 2.15 5.98 13.69
CA GLN A 77 3.49 6.20 13.16
C GLN A 77 3.73 5.31 11.95
N ASP A 78 4.71 5.72 11.14
CA ASP A 78 5.16 5.00 9.96
C ASP A 78 6.21 3.95 10.36
N TYR A 79 6.02 2.72 9.92
CA TYR A 79 6.99 1.63 9.99
C TYR A 79 7.37 1.21 8.58
N GLU A 80 8.66 1.08 8.32
CA GLU A 80 9.17 0.61 7.03
C GLU A 80 9.15 -0.91 6.98
N GLY A 81 8.61 -1.45 5.88
CA GLY A 81 8.47 -2.88 5.68
C GLY A 81 8.71 -3.27 4.23
N THR A 82 8.36 -4.51 3.90
CA THR A 82 8.44 -5.05 2.56
C THR A 82 7.11 -5.66 2.11
N TRP A 83 6.89 -5.69 0.81
CA TRP A 83 5.74 -6.33 0.20
C TRP A 83 6.13 -7.03 -1.10
N ARG A 84 5.32 -8.03 -1.47
CA ARG A 84 5.32 -8.70 -2.77
C ARG A 84 3.89 -8.96 -3.20
N LEU A 85 3.67 -8.99 -4.51
CA LEU A 85 2.38 -9.33 -5.11
C LEU A 85 2.56 -10.55 -6.02
N ASP A 86 1.72 -11.56 -5.82
CA ASP A 86 1.66 -12.79 -6.61
C ASP A 86 0.20 -13.02 -7.00
N GLY A 87 -0.15 -12.67 -8.25
CA GLY A 87 -1.55 -12.64 -8.69
C GLY A 87 -2.40 -11.64 -7.91
N ASP A 88 -3.43 -12.14 -7.23
CA ASP A 88 -4.31 -11.36 -6.34
C ASP A 88 -3.88 -11.44 -4.86
N ILE A 89 -2.72 -12.05 -4.57
CA ILE A 89 -2.22 -12.23 -3.21
C ILE A 89 -1.08 -11.25 -2.93
N LEU A 90 -1.34 -10.29 -2.03
CA LEU A 90 -0.32 -9.39 -1.51
C LEU A 90 0.20 -9.94 -0.18
N THR A 91 1.49 -10.27 -0.13
CA THR A 91 2.18 -10.62 1.11
C THR A 91 3.02 -9.44 1.56
N TRP A 92 2.96 -9.09 2.84
CA TRP A 92 3.82 -8.06 3.39
C TRP A 92 4.27 -8.37 4.81
N GLU A 93 5.35 -7.69 5.18
CA GLU A 93 5.95 -7.72 6.50
C GLU A 93 6.38 -6.32 6.90
N SER A 94 6.04 -5.89 8.12
CA SER A 94 6.47 -4.60 8.66
C SER A 94 6.60 -4.70 10.18
N PRO A 95 7.56 -3.98 10.78
CA PRO A 95 7.53 -3.71 12.20
C PRO A 95 6.24 -3.01 12.62
N PHE A 96 5.93 -3.11 13.90
CA PHE A 96 4.96 -2.32 14.64
C PHE A 96 5.50 -2.05 16.06
N TRP A 97 4.75 -1.33 16.89
CA TRP A 97 5.22 -0.91 18.23
C TRP A 97 5.64 -2.08 19.14
N GLY A 98 5.18 -3.30 18.89
CA GLY A 98 5.41 -4.48 19.72
C GLY A 98 6.20 -5.61 19.05
N GLY A 99 6.71 -5.41 17.84
CA GLY A 99 7.44 -6.46 17.11
C GLY A 99 7.30 -6.36 15.60
N ILE A 100 7.14 -7.50 14.94
CA ILE A 100 6.96 -7.63 13.49
C ILE A 100 5.60 -8.26 13.19
N GLU A 101 4.89 -7.70 12.22
CA GLU A 101 3.63 -8.22 11.69
C GLU A 101 3.84 -8.68 10.25
N THR A 102 3.37 -9.89 9.94
CA THR A 102 3.36 -10.45 8.59
C THR A 102 1.93 -10.77 8.21
N GLN A 103 1.48 -10.34 7.02
CA GLN A 103 0.13 -10.67 6.54
C GLN A 103 0.13 -11.11 5.08
N GLU A 104 -0.89 -11.91 4.75
CA GLU A 104 -1.26 -12.28 3.39
C GLU A 104 -2.68 -11.83 3.11
N TRP A 105 -2.86 -11.10 2.02
CA TRP A 105 -4.10 -10.46 1.63
C TRP A 105 -4.54 -10.93 0.27
N ARG A 106 -5.82 -11.28 0.13
CA ARG A 106 -6.46 -11.30 -1.18
C ARG A 106 -6.98 -9.90 -1.49
N ILE A 107 -6.55 -9.35 -2.62
CA ILE A 107 -7.00 -8.04 -3.08
C ILE A 107 -7.95 -8.20 -4.26
N SER A 108 -9.04 -7.44 -4.25
CA SER A 108 -10.00 -7.41 -5.36
C SER A 108 -10.40 -5.98 -5.68
N PRO A 109 -10.54 -5.61 -6.97
CA PRO A 109 -11.08 -4.32 -7.36
C PRO A 109 -12.46 -4.10 -6.74
N SER A 110 -12.74 -2.89 -6.30
CA SER A 110 -14.06 -2.42 -5.91
C SER A 110 -14.40 -1.14 -6.69
N ALA A 111 -15.61 -0.63 -6.50
CA ALA A 111 -16.03 0.62 -7.12
C ALA A 111 -15.14 1.80 -6.69
N GLN A 112 -15.07 2.83 -7.54
CA GLN A 112 -14.54 4.15 -7.18
C GLN A 112 -13.09 4.15 -6.67
N ASN A 113 -12.19 3.44 -7.35
CA ASN A 113 -10.76 3.43 -7.03
C ASN A 113 -10.46 2.93 -5.60
N THR A 114 -11.33 2.06 -5.11
CA THR A 114 -11.23 1.39 -3.83
C THR A 114 -10.90 -0.07 -4.08
N ILE A 115 -10.13 -0.65 -3.18
CA ILE A 115 -9.71 -2.05 -3.26
C ILE A 115 -10.22 -2.73 -2.01
N ARG A 116 -10.91 -3.85 -2.21
CA ARG A 116 -11.35 -4.68 -1.10
C ARG A 116 -10.23 -5.62 -0.72
N VAL A 117 -9.94 -5.69 0.58
CA VAL A 117 -8.94 -6.59 1.13
C VAL A 117 -9.59 -7.61 2.04
N GLU A 118 -9.34 -8.88 1.76
CA GLU A 118 -9.60 -10.01 2.63
C GLU A 118 -8.26 -10.47 3.23
N VAL A 119 -8.18 -10.52 4.57
CA VAL A 119 -6.97 -10.99 5.26
C VAL A 119 -7.00 -12.52 5.32
N ILE A 120 -6.10 -13.17 4.59
CA ILE A 120 -5.97 -14.64 4.55
C ILE A 120 -5.16 -15.14 5.73
N ARG A 121 -4.03 -14.48 6.02
CA ARG A 121 -3.14 -14.82 7.13
C ARG A 121 -2.65 -13.56 7.81
N ARG A 122 -2.47 -13.64 9.14
CA ARG A 122 -1.88 -12.59 9.96
C ARG A 122 -1.12 -13.24 11.10
N ASP A 123 0.17 -12.95 11.17
CA ASP A 123 1.09 -13.45 12.20
C ASP A 123 1.79 -12.28 12.89
N PHE A 124 2.04 -12.43 14.18
CA PHE A 124 2.79 -11.47 14.99
C PHE A 124 3.96 -12.14 15.66
N THR A 125 5.16 -11.58 15.44
CA THR A 125 6.35 -11.92 16.20
C THR A 125 6.65 -10.77 17.15
N TYR A 126 6.41 -10.96 18.45
CA TYR A 126 6.64 -9.92 19.44
C TYR A 126 8.12 -9.81 19.79
N SER A 127 8.63 -8.59 19.88
CA SER A 127 9.97 -8.33 20.43
C SER A 127 9.91 -8.58 21.94
N GLN A 128 10.70 -9.56 22.42
CA GLN A 128 10.87 -9.81 23.86
C GLN A 128 11.77 -8.77 24.52
#